data_AF-A0A949WLZ1-F1
#
_entry.id   AF-A0A949WLZ1-F1
#
_cell.length_a   1.000
_cell.length_b   1.000
_cell.length_c   1.000
_cell.angle_alpha   90.00
_cell.angle_beta   90.00
_cell.angle_gamma   90.00
#
_symmetry.space_group_name_H-M   'P 1'
#
loop_
_entity.id
_entity.type
_entity.pdbx_description
1 polymer ?
#
loop_
_entity_poly.entity_id
_entity_poly.type
_entity_poly.pdbx_seq_one_letter_code
_entity_poly.pdbx_strand_id
1 'polypeptide(L)'
;MSLPRILSGIVAIALALGGTMLGGWYFTFFYVIIIFLGQREYFNLVRAKGIAPAAKITMVVSQVLLAICTFDSSLADAVMPVAGTFICFYLLFQPKMASIADISASILGLFYTGYLPSYWVRLRAIDTANFSNLPLGGYLPPSMTAFIGRENISALPLGLRATLLTFTCIWAADIGAYFVGKYFGKTPLSGISPKKTVEGAIFGISASVLVGVGVAYYISLPEFYLTGAALGSLIGIASLLGDLTESMLKRDAGVKDSGDLIPGHGGILDRTDSYIFTAPLVYYFVTLLLPLLS
;
A
#
# COMPACT_ATOMS: atom_id res chain seq x y z
N MET A 1 2.83 21.96 16.21
CA MET A 1 3.20 20.53 16.06
C MET A 1 4.41 20.30 16.95
N SER A 2 4.45 19.25 17.77
CA SER A 2 5.59 19.02 18.68
C SER A 2 6.81 18.48 17.92
N LEU A 3 8.03 18.89 18.31
CA LEU A 3 9.29 18.49 17.67
C LEU A 3 9.43 16.95 17.48
N PRO A 4 9.02 16.10 18.44
CA PRO A 4 9.08 14.64 18.26
C PRO A 4 8.24 14.12 17.09
N ARG A 5 7.11 14.79 16.78
CA ARG A 5 6.22 14.38 15.69
C ARG A 5 6.81 14.70 14.32
N ILE A 6 7.51 15.82 14.20
CA ILE A 6 8.19 16.19 12.95
C ILE A 6 9.34 15.21 12.70
N LEU A 7 10.13 14.92 13.72
CA LEU A 7 11.27 14.01 13.61
C LEU A 7 10.82 12.59 13.22
N SER A 8 9.77 12.05 13.85
CA SER A 8 9.24 10.73 13.50
C SER A 8 8.75 10.65 12.05
N GLY A 9 8.12 11.72 11.55
CA GLY A 9 7.67 11.80 10.16
C GLY A 9 8.84 11.82 9.17
N ILE A 10 9.88 12.61 9.44
CA ILE A 10 11.09 12.67 8.60
C ILE A 10 11.77 11.29 8.54
N VAL A 11 11.92 10.62 9.68
CA VAL A 11 12.53 9.29 9.75
C VAL A 11 11.70 8.27 8.96
N ALA A 12 10.37 8.30 9.09
CA ALA A 12 9.49 7.39 8.34
C ALA A 12 9.60 7.60 6.82
N ILE A 13 9.62 8.86 6.36
CA ILE A 13 9.80 9.19 4.93
C ILE A 13 11.17 8.73 4.44
N ALA A 14 12.24 8.98 5.21
CA ALA A 14 13.59 8.56 4.85
C ALA A 14 13.71 7.04 4.75
N LEU A 15 13.10 6.29 5.67
CA LEU A 15 13.06 4.82 5.62
C LEU A 15 12.24 4.32 4.42
N ALA A 16 11.08 4.92 4.14
CA ALA A 16 10.25 4.55 3.00
C ALA A 16 10.95 4.80 1.66
N LEU A 17 11.54 5.98 1.48
CA LEU A 17 12.30 6.32 0.28
C LEU A 17 13.56 5.47 0.15
N GLY A 18 14.31 5.30 1.24
CA GLY A 18 15.53 4.47 1.26
C GLY A 18 15.24 3.01 0.90
N GLY A 19 14.21 2.41 1.51
CA GLY A 19 13.77 1.05 1.16
C GLY A 19 13.33 0.96 -0.30
N THR A 20 12.56 1.94 -0.77
CA THR A 20 12.08 1.99 -2.17
C THR A 20 13.23 2.08 -3.15
N MET A 21 14.24 2.91 -2.86
CA MET A 21 15.44 3.01 -3.68
C MET A 21 16.19 1.67 -3.72
N LEU A 22 16.51 1.11 -2.54
CA LEU A 22 17.28 -0.13 -2.41
C LEU A 22 16.65 -1.35 -3.09
N GLY A 23 15.32 -1.49 -3.10
CA GLY A 23 14.68 -2.63 -3.77
C GLY A 23 15.09 -4.01 -3.23
N GLY A 24 14.86 -5.06 -4.03
CA GLY A 24 15.24 -6.44 -3.69
C GLY A 24 14.76 -6.87 -2.29
N TRP A 25 15.59 -7.65 -1.60
CA TRP A 25 15.29 -8.08 -0.23
C TRP A 25 15.23 -6.93 0.78
N TYR A 26 15.92 -5.80 0.54
CA TYR A 26 15.84 -4.64 1.43
C TYR A 26 14.43 -4.07 1.48
N PHE A 27 13.79 -3.95 0.33
CA PHE A 27 12.39 -3.51 0.23
C PHE A 27 11.44 -4.57 0.81
N THR A 28 11.71 -5.85 0.58
CA THR A 28 10.93 -6.94 1.19
C THR A 28 10.99 -6.90 2.71
N PHE A 29 12.17 -6.74 3.32
CA PHE A 29 12.30 -6.65 4.78
C PHE A 29 11.59 -5.41 5.35
N PHE A 30 11.62 -4.29 4.64
CA PHE A 30 10.85 -3.11 5.01
C PHE A 30 9.34 -3.40 5.03
N TYR A 31 8.82 -4.06 4.00
CA TYR A 31 7.41 -4.45 3.94
C TYR A 31 7.01 -5.55 4.92
N VAL A 32 7.92 -6.47 5.25
CA VAL A 32 7.74 -7.48 6.33
C VAL A 32 7.41 -6.78 7.64
N ILE A 33 8.15 -5.73 7.99
CA ILE A 33 7.92 -4.96 9.23
C ILE A 33 6.57 -4.24 9.17
N ILE A 34 6.28 -3.53 8.07
CA ILE A 34 5.01 -2.81 7.89
C ILE A 34 3.82 -3.75 8.00
N ILE A 35 3.83 -4.84 7.26
CA ILE A 35 2.73 -5.81 7.20
C ILE A 35 2.56 -6.50 8.54
N PHE A 36 3.64 -6.88 9.22
CA PHE A 36 3.56 -7.49 10.55
C PHE A 36 2.90 -6.55 11.56
N LEU A 37 3.28 -5.28 11.58
CA LEU A 37 2.73 -4.29 12.51
C LEU A 37 1.28 -3.95 12.17
N GLY A 38 0.97 -3.69 10.90
CA GLY A 38 -0.39 -3.42 10.43
C GLY A 38 -1.35 -4.60 10.68
N GLN A 39 -0.88 -5.84 10.49
CA GLN A 39 -1.63 -7.05 10.83
C GLN A 39 -1.93 -7.16 12.31
N ARG A 40 -0.97 -6.82 13.17
CA ARG A 40 -1.18 -6.84 14.61
C ARG A 40 -2.28 -5.88 15.03
N GLU A 41 -2.30 -4.68 14.45
CA GLU A 41 -3.33 -3.68 14.67
C GLU A 41 -4.69 -4.16 14.17
N TYR A 42 -4.77 -4.67 12.93
CA TYR A 42 -5.99 -5.25 12.38
C TYR A 42 -6.56 -6.36 13.28
N PHE A 43 -5.75 -7.31 13.72
CA PHE A 43 -6.24 -8.39 14.59
C PHE A 43 -6.62 -7.91 15.98
N ASN A 44 -6.06 -6.80 16.46
CA ASN A 44 -6.52 -6.18 17.70
C ASN A 44 -7.89 -5.52 17.53
N LEU A 45 -8.16 -4.87 16.39
CA LEU A 45 -9.50 -4.36 16.05
C LEU A 45 -10.54 -5.48 16.03
N VAL A 46 -10.20 -6.59 15.37
CA VAL A 46 -11.06 -7.78 15.30
C VAL A 46 -11.32 -8.36 16.69
N ARG A 47 -10.29 -8.47 17.55
CA ARG A 47 -10.45 -8.97 18.92
C ARG A 47 -11.26 -8.04 19.81
N ALA A 48 -11.20 -6.73 19.58
CA ALA A 48 -12.03 -5.76 20.31
C ALA A 48 -13.53 -6.02 20.11
N LYS A 49 -13.92 -6.69 19.02
CA LYS A 49 -15.29 -7.13 18.73
C LYS A 49 -15.65 -8.49 19.33
N GLY A 50 -14.75 -9.10 20.10
CA GLY A 50 -14.95 -10.46 20.63
C GLY A 50 -14.75 -11.57 19.61
N ILE A 51 -14.24 -11.25 18.41
CA ILE A 51 -13.92 -12.24 17.37
C ILE A 51 -12.53 -12.85 17.70
N ALA A 52 -12.40 -14.16 17.53
CA ALA A 52 -11.21 -14.96 17.81
C ALA A 52 -10.57 -15.48 16.50
N PRO A 53 -9.91 -14.60 15.71
CA PRO A 53 -9.33 -14.98 14.42
C PRO A 53 -8.08 -15.86 14.60
N ALA A 54 -7.73 -16.61 13.55
CA ALA A 54 -6.47 -17.35 13.40
C ALA A 54 -5.27 -16.42 13.16
N ALA A 55 -5.09 -15.42 14.01
CA ALA A 55 -4.16 -14.32 13.82
C ALA A 55 -2.71 -14.79 13.66
N LYS A 56 -2.23 -15.69 14.54
CA LYS A 56 -0.83 -16.15 14.50
C LYS A 56 -0.47 -16.81 13.17
N ILE A 57 -1.32 -17.72 12.70
CA ILE A 57 -1.10 -18.42 11.43
C ILE A 57 -1.18 -17.43 10.28
N THR A 58 -2.21 -16.58 10.27
CA THR A 58 -2.38 -15.58 9.21
C THR A 58 -1.16 -14.66 9.11
N MET A 59 -0.60 -14.23 10.24
CA MET A 59 0.61 -13.42 10.28
C MET A 59 1.81 -14.17 9.71
N VAL A 60 2.07 -15.41 10.15
CA VAL A 60 3.17 -16.22 9.64
C VAL A 60 3.05 -16.43 8.14
N VAL A 61 1.87 -16.80 7.65
CA VAL A 61 1.64 -17.05 6.23
C VAL A 61 1.83 -15.77 5.41
N SER A 62 1.46 -14.62 5.94
CA SER A 62 1.69 -13.33 5.26
C SER A 62 3.18 -12.99 5.17
N GLN A 63 3.99 -13.37 6.16
CA GLN A 63 5.45 -13.19 6.07
C GLN A 63 6.08 -14.14 5.05
N VAL A 64 5.63 -15.40 5.02
CA VAL A 64 6.06 -16.38 4.01
C VAL A 64 5.68 -15.93 2.61
N LEU A 65 4.48 -15.36 2.42
CA LEU A 65 4.03 -14.78 1.16
C LEU A 65 5.01 -13.72 0.63
N LEU A 66 5.50 -12.81 1.48
CA LEU A 66 6.43 -11.76 1.06
C LEU A 66 7.78 -12.32 0.63
N ALA A 67 8.26 -13.35 1.33
CA ALA A 67 9.46 -14.07 0.92
C ALA A 67 9.26 -14.74 -0.44
N ILE A 68 8.13 -15.44 -0.64
CA ILE A 68 7.79 -16.08 -1.93
C ILE A 68 7.70 -15.03 -3.05
N CYS A 69 7.07 -13.88 -2.82
CA CYS A 69 6.99 -12.79 -3.81
C CYS A 69 8.36 -12.32 -4.31
N THR A 70 9.40 -12.42 -3.47
CA THR A 70 10.76 -12.01 -3.82
C THR A 70 11.48 -13.07 -4.65
N PHE A 71 11.15 -14.35 -4.46
CA PHE A 71 11.71 -15.45 -5.24
C PHE A 71 10.97 -15.66 -6.56
N ASP A 72 9.65 -15.70 -6.51
CA ASP A 72 8.78 -15.93 -7.66
C ASP A 72 7.41 -15.30 -7.41
N SER A 73 7.10 -14.26 -8.19
CA SER A 73 5.82 -13.56 -8.13
C SER A 73 4.64 -14.44 -8.55
N SER A 74 4.84 -15.47 -9.38
CA SER A 74 3.77 -16.35 -9.87
C SER A 74 3.30 -17.32 -8.78
N LEU A 75 4.24 -17.88 -7.99
CA LEU A 75 3.93 -18.75 -6.86
C LEU A 75 3.13 -18.01 -5.77
N ALA A 76 3.34 -16.70 -5.65
CA ALA A 76 2.67 -15.90 -4.65
C ALA A 76 1.14 -15.81 -4.86
N ASP A 77 0.63 -16.03 -6.08
CA ASP A 77 -0.82 -16.08 -6.33
C ASP A 77 -1.47 -17.36 -5.83
N ALA A 78 -0.73 -18.48 -5.84
CA ALA A 78 -1.19 -19.73 -5.26
C ALA A 78 -1.27 -19.67 -3.72
N VAL A 79 -0.51 -18.77 -3.08
CA VAL A 79 -0.48 -18.67 -1.62
C VAL A 79 -1.85 -18.29 -1.06
N MET A 80 -2.61 -17.38 -1.69
CA MET A 80 -3.91 -16.95 -1.16
C MET A 80 -4.93 -18.09 -1.01
N PRO A 81 -5.26 -18.88 -2.06
CA PRO A 81 -6.21 -19.99 -1.92
C PRO A 81 -5.68 -21.12 -1.04
N VAL A 82 -4.37 -21.43 -1.09
CA VAL A 82 -3.76 -22.48 -0.26
C VAL A 82 -3.79 -22.10 1.21
N ALA A 83 -3.32 -20.89 1.54
CA ALA A 83 -3.32 -20.35 2.89
C ALA A 83 -4.73 -20.21 3.47
N GLY A 84 -5.67 -19.70 2.67
CA GLY A 84 -7.08 -19.59 3.07
C GLY A 84 -7.66 -20.96 3.46
N THR A 85 -7.37 -21.99 2.67
CA THR A 85 -7.79 -23.38 2.97
C THR A 85 -7.20 -23.88 4.28
N PHE A 86 -5.90 -23.69 4.50
CA PHE A 86 -5.24 -24.08 5.76
C PHE A 86 -5.76 -23.30 6.98
N ILE A 87 -6.07 -22.01 6.83
CA ILE A 87 -6.68 -21.20 7.89
C ILE A 87 -8.06 -21.77 8.26
N CYS A 88 -8.88 -22.14 7.27
CA CYS A 88 -10.18 -22.77 7.52
C CYS A 88 -10.03 -24.11 8.26
N PHE A 89 -9.11 -24.98 7.83
CA PHE A 89 -8.86 -26.25 8.50
C PHE A 89 -8.33 -26.07 9.91
N TYR A 90 -7.42 -25.14 10.12
CA TYR A 90 -6.90 -24.85 11.46
C TYR A 90 -8.00 -24.42 12.44
N LEU A 91 -8.95 -23.59 11.99
CA LEU A 91 -10.07 -23.13 12.80
C LEU A 91 -11.05 -24.26 13.15
N LEU A 92 -11.17 -25.29 12.29
CA LEU A 92 -11.99 -26.47 12.55
C LEU A 92 -11.48 -27.31 13.74
N PHE A 93 -10.15 -27.31 13.97
CA PHE A 93 -9.53 -28.04 15.06
C PHE A 93 -9.32 -27.21 16.34
N GLN A 94 -9.88 -26.00 16.42
CA GLN A 94 -9.80 -25.20 17.64
C GLN A 94 -10.72 -25.74 18.74
N PRO A 95 -10.33 -25.63 20.03
CA PRO A 95 -11.15 -26.11 21.16
C PRO A 95 -12.52 -25.41 21.26
N LYS A 96 -12.64 -24.20 20.70
CA LYS A 96 -13.89 -23.46 20.60
C LYS A 96 -14.37 -23.55 19.16
N MET A 97 -15.67 -23.82 18.98
CA MET A 97 -16.32 -23.77 17.66
C MET A 97 -16.08 -22.41 17.02
N ALA A 98 -15.33 -22.41 15.91
CA ALA A 98 -15.08 -21.19 15.16
C ALA A 98 -16.38 -20.67 14.54
N SER A 99 -16.62 -19.37 14.71
CA SER A 99 -17.73 -18.69 14.07
C SER A 99 -17.40 -18.31 12.62
N ILE A 100 -18.43 -18.03 11.83
CA ILE A 100 -18.25 -17.47 10.49
C ILE A 100 -17.42 -16.17 10.56
N ALA A 101 -17.62 -15.36 11.59
CA ALA A 101 -16.86 -14.12 11.80
C ALA A 101 -15.36 -14.38 12.03
N ASP A 102 -14.99 -15.46 12.74
CA ASP A 102 -13.59 -15.83 12.97
C ASP A 102 -12.89 -16.21 11.67
N ILE A 103 -13.57 -16.99 10.82
CA ILE A 103 -13.08 -17.39 9.50
C ILE A 103 -12.96 -16.17 8.60
N SER A 104 -14.04 -15.38 8.46
CA SER A 104 -14.07 -14.18 7.63
C SER A 104 -13.01 -13.17 8.04
N ALA A 105 -12.84 -12.91 9.34
CA ALA A 105 -11.83 -11.96 9.82
C ALA A 105 -10.39 -12.46 9.58
N SER A 106 -10.16 -13.77 9.65
CA SER A 106 -8.86 -14.38 9.36
C SER A 106 -8.51 -14.30 7.87
N ILE A 107 -9.45 -14.68 7.00
CA ILE A 107 -9.28 -14.59 5.54
C ILE A 107 -9.14 -13.13 5.10
N LEU A 108 -9.97 -12.23 5.64
CA LEU A 108 -9.87 -10.80 5.36
C LEU A 108 -8.53 -10.25 5.85
N GLY A 109 -8.04 -10.67 7.02
CA GLY A 109 -6.70 -10.28 7.50
C GLY A 109 -5.61 -10.71 6.52
N LEU A 110 -5.64 -11.96 6.05
CA LEU A 110 -4.70 -12.44 5.04
C LEU A 110 -4.79 -11.63 3.75
N PHE A 111 -6.00 -11.46 3.22
CA PHE A 111 -6.25 -10.77 1.97
C PHE A 111 -5.87 -9.29 2.04
N TYR A 112 -6.53 -8.56 2.94
CA TYR A 112 -6.47 -7.10 3.06
C TYR A 112 -5.08 -6.62 3.52
N THR A 113 -4.50 -7.23 4.56
CA THR A 113 -3.25 -6.71 5.16
C THR A 113 -2.00 -7.48 4.74
N GLY A 114 -2.13 -8.66 4.13
CA GLY A 114 -1.00 -9.47 3.66
C GLY A 114 -0.90 -9.51 2.13
N TYR A 115 -1.93 -10.05 1.49
CA TYR A 115 -1.93 -10.33 0.05
C TYR A 115 -1.93 -9.07 -0.81
N LEU A 116 -2.84 -8.11 -0.57
CA LEU A 116 -2.85 -6.87 -1.35
C LEU A 116 -1.54 -6.06 -1.20
N PRO A 117 -1.00 -5.84 0.02
CA PRO A 117 0.27 -5.12 0.16
C PRO A 117 1.48 -5.87 -0.42
N SER A 118 1.42 -7.19 -0.57
CA SER A 118 2.51 -7.96 -1.21
C SER A 118 2.77 -7.53 -2.66
N TYR A 119 1.78 -6.93 -3.33
CA TYR A 119 1.94 -6.38 -4.67
C TYR A 119 2.92 -5.21 -4.73
N TRP A 120 3.21 -4.53 -3.62
CA TRP A 120 4.30 -3.55 -3.60
C TRP A 120 5.66 -4.22 -3.82
N VAL A 121 5.90 -5.36 -3.16
CA VAL A 121 7.13 -6.14 -3.33
C VAL A 121 7.24 -6.62 -4.77
N ARG A 122 6.14 -7.13 -5.34
CA ARG A 122 6.09 -7.57 -6.74
C ARG A 122 6.29 -6.42 -7.73
N LEU A 123 5.67 -5.26 -7.50
CA LEU A 123 5.84 -4.06 -8.31
C LEU A 123 7.29 -3.60 -8.29
N ARG A 124 7.92 -3.56 -7.11
CA ARG A 124 9.31 -3.17 -6.98
C ARG A 124 10.28 -4.20 -7.57
N ALA A 125 9.89 -5.47 -7.63
CA ALA A 125 10.68 -6.55 -8.22
C ALA A 125 10.74 -6.51 -9.76
N ILE A 126 9.85 -5.77 -10.44
CA ILE A 126 9.87 -5.61 -11.90
C ILE A 126 11.24 -5.10 -12.35
N ASP A 127 11.82 -5.80 -13.33
CA ASP A 127 13.16 -5.60 -13.91
C ASP A 127 14.35 -5.69 -12.93
N THR A 128 14.14 -6.07 -11.66
CA THR A 128 15.21 -6.02 -10.65
C THR A 128 16.43 -6.86 -11.02
N ALA A 129 16.24 -8.02 -11.64
CA ALA A 129 17.33 -8.89 -12.09
C ALA A 129 18.25 -8.24 -13.15
N ASN A 130 17.73 -7.30 -13.95
CA ASN A 130 18.49 -6.64 -15.01
C ASN A 130 19.30 -5.44 -14.50
N PHE A 131 18.93 -4.87 -13.35
CA PHE A 131 19.51 -3.62 -12.85
C PHE A 131 20.23 -3.76 -11.52
N SER A 132 20.10 -4.88 -10.79
CA SER A 132 20.68 -5.04 -9.45
C SER A 132 22.19 -4.82 -9.44
N ASN A 133 22.66 -3.94 -8.55
CA ASN A 133 24.08 -3.60 -8.37
C ASN A 133 24.56 -3.74 -6.91
N LEU A 134 23.68 -4.22 -6.02
CA LEU A 134 23.98 -4.53 -4.62
C LEU A 134 23.67 -6.00 -4.32
N PRO A 135 24.22 -6.55 -3.21
CA PRO A 135 23.82 -7.86 -2.70
C PRO A 135 22.32 -7.99 -2.51
N LEU A 136 21.81 -9.22 -2.44
CA LEU A 136 20.39 -9.49 -2.20
C LEU A 136 19.43 -8.82 -3.21
N GLY A 137 19.86 -8.67 -4.45
CA GLY A 137 19.06 -8.06 -5.52
C GLY A 137 18.79 -6.56 -5.31
N GLY A 138 19.61 -5.90 -4.49
CA GLY A 138 19.46 -4.47 -4.24
C GLY A 138 19.89 -3.63 -5.45
N TYR A 139 19.38 -2.41 -5.49
CA TYR A 139 19.67 -1.39 -6.47
C TYR A 139 19.93 -0.06 -5.79
N LEU A 140 21.05 0.58 -6.09
CA LEU A 140 21.29 1.97 -5.72
C LEU A 140 21.63 2.76 -6.98
N PRO A 141 20.92 3.87 -7.26
CA PRO A 141 21.27 4.75 -8.38
C PRO A 141 22.74 5.21 -8.24
N PRO A 142 23.53 5.18 -9.33
CA PRO A 142 24.96 5.47 -9.28
C PRO A 142 25.26 6.91 -8.86
N SER A 143 24.33 7.83 -9.06
CA SER A 143 24.45 9.23 -8.65
C SER A 143 23.07 9.86 -8.44
N MET A 144 23.00 10.94 -7.66
CA MET A 144 21.75 11.69 -7.46
C MET A 144 21.25 12.37 -8.75
N THR A 145 22.15 12.58 -9.73
CA THR A 145 21.78 13.06 -11.06
C THR A 145 20.93 12.05 -11.84
N ALA A 146 20.87 10.77 -11.41
CA ALA A 146 19.98 9.78 -12.01
C ALA A 146 18.49 10.17 -11.92
N PHE A 147 18.12 11.01 -10.94
CA PHE A 147 16.76 11.53 -10.80
C PHE A 147 16.56 12.89 -11.49
N ILE A 148 17.63 13.48 -12.02
CA ILE A 148 17.63 14.79 -12.65
C ILE A 148 17.72 14.60 -14.16
N GLY A 149 16.68 15.03 -14.87
CA GLY A 149 16.58 14.91 -16.31
C GLY A 149 15.86 13.65 -16.75
N ARG A 150 15.02 13.81 -17.78
CA ARG A 150 14.13 12.78 -18.31
C ARG A 150 14.86 11.55 -18.85
N GLU A 151 16.01 11.76 -19.49
CA GLU A 151 16.81 10.66 -20.05
C GLU A 151 17.38 9.77 -18.95
N ASN A 152 17.95 10.37 -17.90
CA ASN A 152 18.53 9.64 -16.78
C ASN A 152 17.49 8.82 -16.00
N ILE A 153 16.33 9.43 -15.71
CA ILE A 153 15.29 8.73 -14.96
C ILE A 153 14.67 7.59 -15.76
N SER A 154 14.61 7.71 -17.10
CA SER A 154 14.10 6.65 -17.96
C SER A 154 14.96 5.38 -17.96
N ALA A 155 16.25 5.51 -17.60
CA ALA A 155 17.17 4.40 -17.44
C ALA A 155 17.04 3.67 -16.08
N LEU A 156 16.19 4.16 -15.17
CA LEU A 156 15.91 3.47 -13.90
C LEU A 156 14.96 2.28 -14.09
N PRO A 157 15.04 1.27 -13.19
CA PRO A 157 14.13 0.12 -13.20
C PRO A 157 12.66 0.55 -13.27
N LEU A 158 11.86 -0.10 -14.13
CA LEU A 158 10.44 0.24 -14.27
C LEU A 158 9.69 0.12 -12.94
N GLY A 159 9.97 -0.93 -12.16
CA GLY A 159 9.38 -1.13 -10.83
C GLY A 159 9.66 0.02 -9.86
N LEU A 160 10.87 0.60 -9.89
CA LEU A 160 11.22 1.78 -9.09
C LEU A 160 10.43 3.01 -9.57
N ARG A 161 10.42 3.27 -10.89
CA ARG A 161 9.71 4.41 -11.48
C ARG A 161 8.20 4.37 -11.17
N ALA A 162 7.57 3.21 -11.34
CA ALA A 162 6.15 3.00 -11.06
C ALA A 162 5.81 3.16 -9.57
N THR A 163 6.68 2.67 -8.68
CA THR A 163 6.49 2.83 -7.23
C THR A 163 6.54 4.32 -6.82
N LEU A 164 7.52 5.08 -7.33
CA LEU A 164 7.64 6.51 -7.07
C LEU A 164 6.47 7.32 -7.63
N LEU A 165 6.02 7.00 -8.86
CA LEU A 165 4.81 7.60 -9.44
C LEU A 165 3.60 7.34 -8.53
N THR A 166 3.47 6.12 -8.02
CA THR A 166 2.31 5.77 -7.18
C THR A 166 2.32 6.55 -5.87
N PHE A 167 3.46 6.61 -5.18
CA PHE A 167 3.56 7.36 -3.92
C PHE A 167 3.28 8.86 -4.13
N THR A 168 3.82 9.46 -5.19
CA THR A 168 3.56 10.87 -5.49
C THR A 168 2.09 11.14 -5.82
N CYS A 169 1.42 10.22 -6.52
CA CYS A 169 -0.02 10.30 -6.80
C CYS A 169 -0.88 10.14 -5.53
N ILE A 170 -0.52 9.24 -4.60
CA ILE A 170 -1.20 9.07 -3.31
C ILE A 170 -1.05 10.36 -2.49
N TRP A 171 0.18 10.88 -2.34
CA TRP A 171 0.42 12.12 -1.59
C TRP A 171 -0.30 13.31 -2.20
N ALA A 172 -0.35 13.41 -3.53
CA ALA A 172 -1.10 14.45 -4.21
C ALA A 172 -2.61 14.35 -3.93
N ALA A 173 -3.16 13.13 -3.92
CA ALA A 173 -4.56 12.89 -3.60
C ALA A 173 -4.89 13.32 -2.16
N ASP A 174 -4.08 12.90 -1.20
CA ASP A 174 -4.29 13.20 0.22
C ASP A 174 -4.16 14.70 0.51
N ILE A 175 -3.12 15.35 -0.02
CA ILE A 175 -2.88 16.78 0.16
C ILE A 175 -3.98 17.59 -0.52
N GLY A 176 -4.36 17.23 -1.75
CA GLY A 176 -5.41 17.89 -2.50
C GLY A 176 -6.76 17.77 -1.79
N ALA A 177 -7.13 16.56 -1.37
CA ALA A 177 -8.38 16.31 -0.67
C ALA A 177 -8.44 17.02 0.68
N TYR A 178 -7.35 17.03 1.44
CA TYR A 178 -7.27 17.73 2.72
C TYR A 178 -7.40 19.25 2.53
N PHE A 179 -6.66 19.84 1.58
CA PHE A 179 -6.67 21.29 1.38
C PHE A 179 -8.05 21.77 0.94
N VAL A 180 -8.60 21.19 -0.13
CA VAL A 180 -9.92 21.63 -0.64
C VAL A 180 -11.04 21.22 0.31
N GLY A 181 -10.97 20.03 0.90
CA GLY A 181 -11.96 19.59 1.88
C GLY A 181 -12.03 20.50 3.11
N LYS A 182 -10.89 21.03 3.57
CA LYS A 182 -10.84 21.94 4.72
C LYS A 182 -11.38 23.34 4.44
N TYR A 183 -11.08 23.92 3.28
CA TYR A 183 -11.44 25.30 2.97
C TYR A 183 -12.77 25.45 2.21
N PHE A 184 -13.11 24.47 1.38
CA PHE A 184 -14.26 24.53 0.47
C PHE A 184 -15.26 23.37 0.65
N GLY A 185 -14.93 22.39 1.48
CA GLY A 185 -15.78 21.23 1.71
C GLY A 185 -17.08 21.59 2.42
N LYS A 186 -18.21 21.18 1.83
CA LYS A 186 -19.56 21.42 2.37
C LYS A 186 -20.35 20.13 2.50
N THR A 187 -20.12 19.18 1.60
CA THR A 187 -20.91 17.96 1.50
C THR A 187 -20.11 16.78 2.07
N PRO A 188 -20.54 16.18 3.20
CA PRO A 188 -19.87 14.99 3.73
C PRO A 188 -19.89 13.83 2.73
N LEU A 189 -18.77 13.12 2.59
CA LEU A 189 -18.59 12.04 1.64
C LEU A 189 -19.29 10.75 2.08
N SER A 190 -19.24 10.43 3.38
CA SER A 190 -19.89 9.25 3.94
C SER A 190 -20.20 9.43 5.44
N GLY A 191 -21.18 8.70 5.94
CA GLY A 191 -21.47 8.65 7.38
C GLY A 191 -20.35 8.01 8.20
N ILE A 192 -19.48 7.22 7.57
CA ILE A 192 -18.33 6.54 8.19
C ILE A 192 -17.21 7.53 8.50
N SER A 193 -17.00 8.53 7.63
CA SER A 193 -15.98 9.56 7.80
C SER A 193 -16.56 10.96 7.53
N PRO A 194 -17.26 11.56 8.52
CA PRO A 194 -17.94 12.85 8.35
C PRO A 194 -17.02 14.03 8.01
N LYS A 195 -15.72 13.88 8.27
CA LYS A 195 -14.71 14.92 8.00
C LYS A 195 -14.25 14.94 6.54
N LYS A 196 -14.48 13.86 5.79
CA LYS A 196 -14.19 13.82 4.36
C LYS A 196 -15.36 14.41 3.61
N THR A 197 -15.06 15.21 2.58
CA THR A 197 -16.08 15.88 1.78
C THR A 197 -16.01 15.45 0.32
N VAL A 198 -17.15 15.53 -0.37
CA VAL A 198 -17.25 15.21 -1.80
C VAL A 198 -16.36 16.15 -2.61
N GLU A 199 -16.34 17.44 -2.26
CA GLU A 199 -15.50 18.42 -2.94
C GLU A 199 -14.01 18.12 -2.76
N GLY A 200 -13.62 17.71 -1.54
CA GLY A 200 -12.26 17.24 -1.26
C GLY A 200 -11.91 16.00 -2.07
N ALA A 201 -12.79 15.00 -2.12
CA ALA A 201 -12.56 13.76 -2.89
C ALA A 201 -12.35 14.03 -4.39
N ILE A 202 -13.22 14.84 -5.01
CA ILE A 202 -13.11 15.20 -6.43
C ILE A 202 -11.77 15.89 -6.71
N PHE A 203 -11.37 16.83 -5.85
CA PHE A 203 -10.12 17.55 -6.02
C PHE A 203 -8.90 16.67 -5.75
N GLY A 204 -8.95 15.79 -4.75
CA GLY A 204 -7.88 14.82 -4.48
C GLY A 204 -7.63 13.91 -5.69
N ILE A 205 -8.69 13.33 -6.26
CA ILE A 205 -8.57 12.51 -7.48
C ILE A 205 -8.01 13.34 -8.63
N SER A 206 -8.51 14.56 -8.84
CA SER A 206 -8.02 15.46 -9.89
C SER A 206 -6.54 15.82 -9.71
N ALA A 207 -6.10 16.08 -8.48
CA ALA A 207 -4.70 16.33 -8.16
C ALA A 207 -3.82 15.11 -8.44
N SER A 208 -4.30 13.91 -8.11
CA SER A 208 -3.65 12.64 -8.43
C SER A 208 -3.49 12.45 -9.94
N VAL A 209 -4.51 12.76 -10.73
CA VAL A 209 -4.48 12.73 -12.21
C VAL A 209 -3.45 13.71 -12.77
N LEU A 210 -3.46 14.96 -12.31
CA LEU A 210 -2.53 15.99 -12.79
C LEU A 210 -1.07 15.61 -12.48
N VAL A 211 -0.81 15.12 -11.27
CA VAL A 211 0.52 14.64 -10.88
C VAL A 211 0.88 13.37 -11.66
N GLY A 212 -0.05 12.44 -11.85
CA GLY A 212 0.15 11.22 -12.64
C GLY A 212 0.59 11.51 -14.07
N VAL A 213 -0.06 12.45 -14.76
CA VAL A 213 0.32 12.90 -16.11
C VAL A 213 1.71 13.55 -16.11
N GLY A 214 1.97 14.47 -15.17
CA GLY A 214 3.27 15.15 -15.08
C GLY A 214 4.43 14.20 -14.77
N VAL A 215 4.24 13.25 -13.86
CA VAL A 215 5.25 12.25 -13.51
C VAL A 215 5.41 11.23 -14.64
N ALA A 216 4.33 10.76 -15.26
CA ALA A 216 4.40 9.86 -16.43
C ALA A 216 5.20 10.48 -17.59
N TYR A 217 5.02 11.78 -17.83
CA TYR A 217 5.84 12.54 -18.77
C TYR A 217 7.31 12.53 -18.36
N TYR A 218 7.60 12.88 -17.10
CA TYR A 218 8.96 12.99 -16.59
C TYR A 218 9.73 11.66 -16.60
N ILE A 219 9.06 10.55 -16.30
CA ILE A 219 9.68 9.21 -16.26
C ILE A 219 9.62 8.47 -17.60
N SER A 220 9.16 9.13 -18.68
CA SER A 220 9.05 8.59 -20.03
C SER A 220 8.19 7.32 -20.14
N LEU A 221 6.99 7.30 -19.55
CA LEU A 221 6.03 6.23 -19.86
C LEU A 221 5.46 6.41 -21.28
N PRO A 222 5.13 5.30 -21.98
CA PRO A 222 4.44 5.36 -23.27
C PRO A 222 3.07 6.02 -23.13
N GLU A 223 2.64 6.74 -24.16
CA GLU A 223 1.35 7.46 -24.19
C GLU A 223 1.08 8.24 -22.89
N PHE A 224 2.08 9.01 -22.42
CA PHE A 224 2.12 9.54 -21.05
C PHE A 224 0.87 10.31 -20.62
N TYR A 225 0.15 10.96 -21.54
CA TYR A 225 -1.13 11.60 -21.25
C TYR A 225 -2.19 10.58 -20.82
N LEU A 226 -2.39 9.53 -21.63
CA LEU A 226 -3.37 8.48 -21.36
C LEU A 226 -2.94 7.63 -20.17
N THR A 227 -1.69 7.16 -20.17
CA THR A 227 -1.10 6.34 -19.11
C THR A 227 -1.12 7.07 -17.77
N GLY A 228 -0.66 8.32 -17.73
CA GLY A 228 -0.62 9.12 -16.51
C GLY A 228 -2.02 9.47 -15.99
N ALA A 229 -2.97 9.79 -16.88
CA ALA A 229 -4.35 10.06 -16.47
C ALA A 229 -5.06 8.81 -15.94
N ALA A 230 -4.86 7.66 -16.58
CA ALA A 230 -5.44 6.39 -16.15
C ALA A 230 -4.86 5.94 -14.81
N LEU A 231 -3.53 5.95 -14.65
CA LEU A 231 -2.87 5.64 -13.38
C LEU A 231 -3.27 6.61 -12.28
N GLY A 232 -3.23 7.91 -12.53
CA GLY A 232 -3.60 8.92 -11.52
C GLY A 232 -5.07 8.80 -11.09
N SER A 233 -5.99 8.50 -12.01
CA SER A 233 -7.39 8.25 -11.68
C SER A 233 -7.55 7.00 -10.81
N LEU A 234 -6.93 5.89 -11.23
CA LEU A 234 -6.96 4.62 -10.54
C LEU A 234 -6.37 4.72 -9.13
N ILE A 235 -5.22 5.40 -8.99
CA ILE A 235 -4.54 5.61 -7.70
C ILE A 235 -5.38 6.51 -6.80
N GLY A 236 -5.86 7.66 -7.30
CA GLY A 236 -6.65 8.60 -6.50
C GLY A 236 -7.97 8.00 -6.00
N ILE A 237 -8.63 7.16 -6.79
CA ILE A 237 -9.84 6.45 -6.37
C ILE A 237 -9.49 5.37 -5.34
N ALA A 238 -8.47 4.55 -5.61
CA ALA A 238 -8.09 3.45 -4.74
C ALA A 238 -7.55 3.91 -3.38
N SER A 239 -6.81 5.02 -3.33
CA SER A 239 -6.33 5.60 -2.07
C SER A 239 -7.51 6.07 -1.20
N LEU A 240 -8.47 6.77 -1.80
CA LEU A 240 -9.68 7.22 -1.12
C LEU A 240 -10.50 6.04 -0.56
N LEU A 241 -10.68 4.99 -1.37
CA LEU A 241 -11.40 3.79 -0.95
C LEU A 241 -10.66 3.01 0.15
N GLY A 242 -9.33 2.99 0.14
CA GLY A 242 -8.51 2.38 1.19
C GLY A 242 -8.73 3.06 2.55
N ASP A 243 -8.58 4.38 2.61
CA ASP A 243 -8.81 5.14 3.84
C ASP A 243 -10.28 5.03 4.31
N LEU A 244 -11.26 5.01 3.40
CA LEU A 244 -12.67 4.76 3.78
C LEU A 244 -12.89 3.34 4.34
N THR A 245 -12.23 2.33 3.78
CA THR A 245 -12.32 0.94 4.26
C THR A 245 -11.71 0.81 5.65
N GLU A 246 -10.55 1.42 5.87
CA GLU A 246 -9.89 1.41 7.18
C GLU A 246 -10.70 2.21 8.23
N SER A 247 -11.22 3.37 7.84
CA SER A 247 -12.18 4.13 8.66
C SER A 247 -13.40 3.27 9.04
N MET A 248 -13.98 2.51 8.10
CA MET A 248 -15.10 1.61 8.37
C MET A 248 -14.74 0.55 9.41
N LEU A 249 -13.59 -0.11 9.28
CA LEU A 249 -13.12 -1.12 10.24
C LEU A 249 -12.96 -0.55 11.65
N LYS A 250 -12.40 0.66 11.77
CA LYS A 250 -12.22 1.33 13.08
C LYS A 250 -13.57 1.67 13.73
N ARG A 251 -14.51 2.23 12.96
CA ARG A 251 -15.85 2.57 13.48
C ARG A 251 -16.63 1.33 13.87
N ASP A 252 -16.55 0.25 13.10
CA ASP A 252 -17.16 -1.01 13.49
C ASP A 252 -16.56 -1.58 14.78
N ALA A 253 -15.23 -1.49 14.95
CA ALA A 253 -14.53 -1.89 16.17
C ALA A 253 -14.74 -0.94 17.38
N GLY A 254 -15.47 0.17 17.20
CA GLY A 254 -15.73 1.14 18.27
C GLY A 254 -14.52 2.00 18.67
N VAL A 255 -13.46 1.99 17.87
CA VAL A 255 -12.24 2.77 18.12
C VAL A 255 -12.03 3.85 17.08
N LYS A 256 -11.12 4.79 17.35
CA LYS A 256 -10.82 5.89 16.43
C LYS A 256 -9.55 5.66 15.62
N ASP A 257 -8.51 5.12 16.26
CA ASP A 257 -7.18 4.89 15.70
C ASP A 257 -6.90 3.36 15.77
N SER A 258 -6.16 2.80 14.81
CA SER A 258 -5.92 1.33 14.74
C SER A 258 -4.93 0.83 15.78
N GLY A 259 -4.11 1.73 16.32
CA GLY A 259 -3.17 1.49 17.40
C GLY A 259 -2.43 2.77 17.83
N ASP A 260 -1.56 2.64 18.82
CA ASP A 260 -0.77 3.75 19.38
C ASP A 260 0.74 3.57 19.15
N LEU A 261 1.12 2.76 18.14
CA LEU A 261 2.51 2.33 17.96
C LEU A 261 3.45 3.50 17.64
N ILE A 262 2.99 4.49 16.87
CA ILE A 262 3.76 5.70 16.58
C ILE A 262 3.25 6.85 17.46
N PRO A 263 4.04 7.32 18.44
CA PRO A 263 3.61 8.38 19.36
C PRO A 263 3.10 9.61 18.61
N GLY A 264 1.80 9.89 18.76
CA GLY A 264 1.14 11.03 18.14
C GLY A 264 0.80 10.91 16.64
N HIS A 265 0.95 9.72 16.04
CA HIS A 265 0.63 9.44 14.63
C HIS A 265 -0.34 8.27 14.42
N GLY A 266 -0.84 7.63 15.47
CA GLY A 266 -1.72 6.46 15.35
C GLY A 266 -0.96 5.19 15.00
N GLY A 267 -1.65 4.25 14.39
CA GLY A 267 -1.13 2.96 13.98
C GLY A 267 -0.44 2.96 12.62
N ILE A 268 0.24 1.86 12.31
CA ILE A 268 0.80 1.60 10.98
C ILE A 268 -0.32 1.39 9.95
N LEU A 269 -1.44 0.78 10.36
CA LEU A 269 -2.58 0.56 9.48
C LEU A 269 -3.23 1.90 9.08
N ASP A 270 -3.35 2.86 10.00
CA ASP A 270 -3.80 4.24 9.73
C ASP A 270 -2.91 4.97 8.70
N ARG A 271 -1.67 4.52 8.48
CA ARG A 271 -0.70 5.18 7.58
C ARG A 271 -0.55 4.50 6.23
N THR A 272 -1.00 3.26 6.15
CA THR A 272 -0.83 2.41 4.97
C THR A 272 -2.16 2.07 4.30
N ASP A 273 -3.29 2.48 4.87
CA ASP A 273 -4.65 2.29 4.36
C ASP A 273 -4.81 2.60 2.86
N SER A 274 -4.32 3.76 2.44
CA SER A 274 -4.36 4.27 1.07
C SER A 274 -3.45 3.51 0.12
N TYR A 275 -2.49 2.74 0.64
CA TYR A 275 -1.51 1.98 -0.11
C TYR A 275 -1.93 0.53 -0.34
N ILE A 276 -2.90 0.03 0.43
CA ILE A 276 -3.31 -1.40 0.39
C ILE A 276 -3.96 -1.73 -0.96
N PHE A 277 -5.01 -1.01 -1.34
CA PHE A 277 -5.72 -1.28 -2.60
C PHE A 277 -5.00 -0.76 -3.83
N THR A 278 -4.17 0.28 -3.70
CA THR A 278 -3.43 0.83 -4.84
C THR A 278 -2.39 -0.15 -5.40
N ALA A 279 -1.75 -0.94 -4.52
CA ALA A 279 -0.65 -1.83 -4.90
C ALA A 279 -0.99 -2.82 -6.03
N PRO A 280 -2.04 -3.67 -5.91
CA PRO A 280 -2.39 -4.62 -6.96
C PRO A 280 -2.88 -3.92 -8.24
N LEU A 281 -3.62 -2.81 -8.10
CA LEU A 281 -4.17 -2.10 -9.26
C LEU A 281 -3.06 -1.50 -10.11
N VAL A 282 -2.05 -0.89 -9.49
CA VAL A 282 -0.88 -0.38 -10.21
C VAL A 282 -0.04 -1.53 -10.77
N TYR A 283 0.18 -2.59 -10.01
CA TYR A 283 0.94 -3.75 -10.49
C TYR A 283 0.34 -4.33 -11.78
N TYR A 284 -0.96 -4.58 -11.80
CA TYR A 284 -1.63 -5.11 -12.98
C TYR A 284 -1.74 -4.09 -14.10
N PHE A 285 -1.89 -2.80 -13.79
CA PHE A 285 -1.80 -1.76 -14.83
C PHE A 285 -0.43 -1.81 -15.52
N VAL A 286 0.67 -1.84 -14.76
CA VAL A 286 2.03 -1.83 -15.29
C VAL A 286 2.38 -3.12 -16.03
N THR A 287 1.91 -4.27 -15.55
CA THR A 287 2.26 -5.58 -16.14
C THR A 287 1.35 -6.02 -17.28
N LEU A 288 0.07 -5.64 -17.28
CA LEU A 288 -0.91 -6.08 -18.27
C LEU A 288 -1.36 -4.99 -19.24
N LEU A 289 -1.55 -3.75 -18.77
CA LEU A 289 -2.11 -2.68 -19.60
C LEU A 289 -1.04 -1.80 -20.25
N LEU A 290 0.01 -1.45 -19.53
CA LEU A 290 1.10 -0.62 -20.04
C LEU A 290 1.78 -1.21 -21.31
N PRO A 291 2.04 -2.53 -21.40
CA PRO A 291 2.61 -3.12 -22.61
C PRO A 291 1.70 -3.07 -23.84
N LEU A 292 0.39 -2.84 -23.66
CA LEU A 292 -0.56 -2.67 -24.77
C LEU A 292 -0.53 -1.24 -25.34
N LEU A 293 0.07 -0.30 -24.62
CA LEU A 293 0.20 1.10 -24.99
C LEU A 293 1.60 1.45 -25.54
N SER A 294 2.54 0.51 -25.48
CA SER A 294 3.94 0.67 -25.87
C SER A 294 4.24 0.21 -27.29
#